data_AF-A0A4Y7IAU9-F1
#
_entry.id   AF-A0A4Y7IAU9-F1
#
_cell.length_a   1.000
_cell.length_b   1.000
_cell.length_c   1.000
_cell.angle_alpha   90.00
_cell.angle_beta   90.00
_cell.angle_gamma   90.00
#
_symmetry.space_group_name_H-M   'P 1'
#
loop_
_entity.id
_entity.type
_entity.pdbx_description
1 polymer ?
#
loop_
_entity_poly.entity_id
_entity_poly.type
_entity_poly.pdbx_seq_one_letter_code
_entity_poly.pdbx_strand_id
1 'polypeptide(L)'
;MAFQYSALSIFVVTMMMMASRTRFHIGDTVYFKYKNDSVLVVNRNDYIYCNISNPVAKFEDGNTIFRFDRHGFFYFISGKLGHCKLGQRIVVRVMVHPSEEFNKPQEHAPSPSPLSAIGVGSPSSERP
;
A
#
# COMPACT_ATOMS: atom_id res chain seq x y z
N MET A 1 14.54 3.31 -29.16
CA MET A 1 14.71 4.62 -28.50
C MET A 1 15.07 4.35 -27.05
N ALA A 2 16.36 4.48 -26.76
CA ALA A 2 16.94 4.29 -25.44
C ALA A 2 16.59 5.50 -24.59
N PHE A 3 15.74 5.33 -23.57
CA PHE A 3 15.53 6.37 -22.58
C PHE A 3 16.65 6.28 -21.54
N GLN A 4 17.53 7.27 -21.67
CA GLN A 4 18.52 7.75 -20.72
C GLN A 4 18.00 7.75 -19.27
N TYR A 5 18.24 6.69 -18.51
CA TYR A 5 18.08 6.67 -17.05
C TYR A 5 19.35 6.11 -16.40
N SER A 6 20.47 6.76 -16.72
CA SER A 6 21.75 6.64 -16.04
C SER A 6 21.71 7.49 -14.77
N ALA A 7 21.28 6.93 -13.63
CA ALA A 7 21.62 7.37 -12.26
C ALA A 7 20.98 6.58 -11.09
N LEU A 8 20.23 5.49 -11.30
CA LEU A 8 19.66 4.71 -10.18
C LEU A 8 20.03 3.23 -10.33
N SER A 9 21.01 2.75 -9.54
CA SER A 9 21.47 1.35 -9.51
C SER A 9 20.45 0.34 -8.96
N ILE A 10 19.15 0.68 -8.95
CA ILE A 10 18.06 -0.25 -8.73
C ILE A 10 16.96 0.10 -9.74
N PHE A 11 16.98 -0.53 -10.91
CA PHE A 11 15.80 -0.53 -11.76
C PHE A 11 14.77 -1.45 -11.10
N VAL A 12 13.73 -0.86 -10.52
CA VAL A 12 12.45 -1.53 -10.34
C VAL A 12 11.90 -1.77 -11.73
N VAL A 13 12.15 -2.95 -12.30
CA VAL A 13 11.56 -3.32 -13.59
C VAL A 13 10.18 -3.86 -13.30
N THR A 14 9.21 -2.96 -13.13
CA THR A 14 7.80 -3.35 -13.13
C THR A 14 7.49 -3.89 -14.51
N MET A 15 7.44 -5.22 -14.66
CA MET A 15 7.13 -5.85 -15.94
C MET A 15 5.61 -5.88 -16.15
N MET A 16 5.03 -4.72 -16.54
CA MET A 16 3.90 -4.60 -17.48
C MET A 16 3.69 -3.11 -17.80
N MET A 17 3.60 -2.78 -19.09
CA MET A 17 3.46 -1.42 -19.61
C MET A 17 2.32 -0.63 -18.94
N MET A 18 2.65 0.38 -18.13
CA MET A 18 2.02 1.71 -18.16
C MET A 18 2.78 2.65 -17.20
N ALA A 19 3.64 3.49 -17.75
CA ALA A 19 4.26 4.59 -17.02
C ALA A 19 3.22 5.72 -16.85
N SER A 20 2.59 5.80 -15.67
CA SER A 20 2.16 7.05 -15.00
C SER A 20 1.20 6.82 -13.82
N ARG A 21 0.57 5.63 -13.66
CA ARG A 21 -0.37 5.35 -12.55
C ARG A 21 -0.41 3.86 -12.15
N THR A 22 0.74 3.25 -11.85
CA THR A 22 0.79 1.86 -11.38
C THR A 22 0.19 1.77 -9.97
N ARG A 23 -1.06 1.30 -9.87
CA ARG A 23 -1.68 0.92 -8.60
C ARG A 23 -1.30 -0.52 -8.32
N PHE A 24 -0.56 -0.76 -7.24
CA PHE A 24 -0.23 -2.11 -6.82
C PHE A 24 -1.40 -2.73 -6.08
N HIS A 25 -1.60 -4.01 -6.29
CA HIS A 25 -2.58 -4.84 -5.61
C HIS A 25 -1.92 -6.06 -4.97
N ILE A 26 -2.67 -6.77 -4.14
CA ILE A 26 -2.22 -8.04 -3.58
C ILE A 26 -2.02 -9.04 -4.73
N GLY A 27 -0.90 -9.76 -4.72
CA GLY A 27 -0.48 -10.67 -5.77
C GLY A 27 0.47 -10.04 -6.80
N ASP A 28 0.54 -8.70 -6.88
CA ASP A 28 1.50 -8.03 -7.76
C ASP A 28 2.94 -8.28 -7.31
N THR A 29 3.86 -8.20 -8.26
CA THR A 29 5.29 -8.41 -8.02
C THR A 29 6.12 -7.21 -8.43
N VAL A 30 7.16 -6.93 -7.66
CA VAL A 30 8.23 -6.00 -8.02
C VAL A 30 9.51 -6.78 -8.22
N TYR A 31 10.22 -6.45 -9.30
CA TYR A 31 11.53 -6.99 -9.59
C TYR A 31 12.62 -5.95 -9.32
N PHE A 32 13.59 -6.32 -8.49
CA PHE A 32 14.76 -5.52 -8.18
C PHE A 32 16.00 -6.16 -8.79
N LYS A 33 16.70 -5.41 -9.64
CA LYS A 33 18.02 -5.79 -10.14
C LYS A 33 19.09 -4.89 -9.53
N TYR A 34 20.11 -5.50 -8.93
CA TYR A 34 21.19 -4.80 -8.23
C TYR A 34 22.49 -5.62 -8.26
N LYS A 35 23.64 -4.96 -8.09
CA LYS A 35 24.97 -5.60 -8.10
C LYS A 35 25.82 -5.02 -6.97
N ASN A 36 26.50 -5.89 -6.22
CA ASN A 36 27.30 -5.50 -5.03
C ASN A 36 26.49 -4.66 -4.03
N ASP A 37 25.22 -5.02 -3.87
CA ASP A 37 24.25 -4.37 -3.01
C ASP A 37 23.24 -5.42 -2.51
N SER A 38 22.32 -5.02 -1.65
CA SER A 38 21.23 -5.85 -1.15
C SER A 38 19.94 -5.03 -1.08
N VAL A 39 18.80 -5.69 -1.16
CA VAL A 39 17.49 -5.08 -0.96
C VAL A 39 16.98 -5.49 0.41
N LEU A 40 16.68 -4.50 1.24
CA LEU A 40 16.11 -4.69 2.56
C LEU A 40 14.66 -4.22 2.56
N VAL A 41 13.77 -5.07 3.07
CA VAL A 41 12.40 -4.67 3.44
C VAL A 41 12.44 -4.24 4.89
N VAL A 42 11.95 -3.05 5.18
CA VAL A 42 12.04 -2.44 6.51
C VAL A 42 10.71 -1.82 6.95
N ASN A 43 10.64 -1.42 8.21
CA ASN A 43 9.52 -0.64 8.71
C ASN A 43 9.69 0.84 8.37
N ARG A 44 8.62 1.63 8.57
CA ARG A 44 8.61 3.07 8.27
C ARG A 44 9.75 3.83 8.98
N ASN A 45 10.01 3.55 10.25
CA ASN A 45 11.05 4.25 11.01
C ASN A 45 12.44 3.96 10.43
N ASP A 46 12.73 2.69 10.18
CA ASP A 46 14.00 2.25 9.60
C ASP A 46 14.22 2.80 8.18
N TYR A 47 13.14 2.96 7.39
CA TYR A 47 13.18 3.63 6.11
C TYR A 47 13.55 5.12 6.21
N ILE A 48 12.97 5.84 7.18
CA ILE A 48 13.21 7.27 7.40
C ILE A 48 14.66 7.49 7.83
N TYR A 49 15.13 6.70 8.80
CA TYR A 49 16.46 6.83 9.38
C TYR A 49 17.54 6.03 8.64
N CYS A 50 17.18 5.30 7.58
CA CYS A 50 18.08 4.40 6.85
C CYS A 50 18.78 3.40 7.77
N ASN A 51 18.02 2.80 8.69
CA ASN A 51 18.52 1.77 9.60
C ASN A 51 18.51 0.41 8.89
N ILE A 52 19.71 -0.16 8.72
CA ILE A 52 19.92 -1.45 8.04
C ILE A 52 20.07 -2.62 9.01
N SER A 53 20.00 -2.37 10.33
CA SER A 53 20.41 -3.35 11.34
C SER A 53 19.40 -4.49 11.52
N ASN A 54 18.10 -4.18 11.47
CA ASN A 54 17.03 -5.14 11.72
C ASN A 54 15.97 -5.09 10.59
N PRO A 55 16.32 -5.55 9.38
CA PRO A 55 15.36 -5.61 8.30
C PRO A 55 14.30 -6.68 8.56
N VAL A 56 13.09 -6.46 8.07
CA VAL A 56 12.01 -7.45 8.05
C VAL A 56 12.36 -8.60 7.09
N ALA A 57 12.98 -8.27 5.96
CA ALA A 57 13.54 -9.24 5.02
C ALA A 57 14.78 -8.66 4.34
N LYS A 58 15.71 -9.53 3.97
CA LYS A 58 16.96 -9.17 3.30
C LYS A 58 17.17 -10.06 2.08
N PHE A 59 17.48 -9.46 0.95
CA PHE A 59 17.76 -10.13 -0.30
C PHE A 59 19.12 -9.71 -0.84
N GLU A 60 19.94 -10.70 -1.22
CA GLU A 60 21.33 -10.50 -1.69
C GLU A 60 21.61 -11.26 -2.99
N ASP A 61 20.56 -11.73 -3.66
CA ASP A 61 20.63 -12.55 -4.88
C ASP A 61 20.97 -11.73 -6.13
N GLY A 62 20.88 -10.39 -6.07
CA GLY A 62 21.15 -9.49 -7.19
C GLY A 62 19.98 -9.33 -8.17
N ASN A 63 18.97 -10.18 -8.07
CA ASN A 63 17.79 -10.20 -8.95
C ASN A 63 16.51 -10.64 -8.23
N THR A 64 16.12 -9.89 -7.20
CA THR A 64 15.01 -10.23 -6.32
C THR A 64 13.64 -10.01 -6.97
N ILE A 65 12.74 -10.98 -6.83
CA ILE A 65 11.31 -10.82 -7.10
C ILE A 65 10.58 -10.79 -5.76
N PHE A 66 9.89 -9.69 -5.45
CA PHE A 66 9.08 -9.55 -4.25
C PHE A 66 7.60 -9.53 -4.64
N ARG A 67 6.81 -10.47 -4.11
CA ARG A 67 5.36 -10.52 -4.29
C ARG A 67 4.65 -9.89 -3.10
N PHE A 68 3.70 -9.00 -3.34
CA PHE A 68 2.89 -8.40 -2.30
C PHE A 68 1.81 -9.36 -1.83
N ASP A 69 1.80 -9.67 -0.54
CA ASP A 69 0.87 -10.58 0.12
C ASP A 69 -0.25 -9.86 0.89
N ARG A 70 -0.09 -8.56 1.13
CA ARG A 70 -1.02 -7.71 1.86
C ARG A 70 -1.10 -6.32 1.27
N HIS A 71 -2.20 -5.64 1.57
CA HIS A 71 -2.35 -4.22 1.28
C HIS A 71 -1.52 -3.36 2.25
N GLY A 72 -1.29 -2.11 1.90
CA GLY A 72 -0.57 -1.14 2.73
C GLY A 72 0.77 -0.71 2.13
N PHE A 73 1.65 -0.18 2.98
CA PHE A 73 2.94 0.35 2.56
C PHE A 73 4.06 -0.65 2.78
N PHE A 74 4.89 -0.81 1.76
CA PHE A 74 6.13 -1.58 1.81
C PHE A 74 7.29 -0.62 1.58
N TYR A 75 8.28 -0.71 2.46
CA TYR A 75 9.46 0.15 2.45
C TYR A 75 10.68 -0.66 2.09
N PHE A 76 11.35 -0.26 1.02
CA PHE A 76 12.56 -0.91 0.51
C PHE A 76 13.72 0.06 0.61
N ILE A 77 14.86 -0.41 1.13
CA ILE A 77 16.11 0.36 1.16
C ILE A 77 17.25 -0.50 0.64
N SER A 78 18.29 0.13 0.08
CA SER A 78 19.56 -0.54 -0.15
C SER A 78 20.22 -0.90 1.19
N GLY A 79 20.74 -2.12 1.31
CA GLY A 79 21.49 -2.56 2.48
C GLY A 79 22.96 -2.17 2.45
N LYS A 80 23.46 -1.59 1.36
CA LYS A 80 24.81 -1.04 1.31
C LYS A 80 24.91 0.27 2.08
N LEU A 81 25.97 0.39 2.88
CA LEU A 81 26.17 1.54 3.74
C LEU A 81 26.21 2.85 2.93
N GLY A 82 25.43 3.84 3.37
CA GLY A 82 25.34 5.16 2.74
C GLY A 82 24.36 5.25 1.56
N HIS A 83 24.10 4.17 0.83
CA HIS A 83 23.24 4.18 -0.37
C HIS A 83 21.79 4.63 -0.08
N CYS A 84 21.20 4.16 1.02
CA CYS A 84 19.86 4.61 1.43
C CYS A 84 19.80 6.13 1.65
N LYS A 85 20.84 6.73 2.27
CA LYS A 85 20.92 8.18 2.52
C LYS A 85 21.12 8.97 1.23
N LEU A 86 21.75 8.36 0.22
CA LEU A 86 21.91 8.89 -1.13
C LEU A 86 20.63 8.74 -1.99
N GLY A 87 19.53 8.27 -1.41
CA GLY A 87 18.23 8.19 -2.08
C GLY A 87 17.91 6.83 -2.69
N GLN A 88 18.74 5.81 -2.49
CA GLN A 88 18.48 4.45 -2.95
C GLN A 88 17.51 3.73 -2.01
N ARG A 89 16.25 4.21 -2.02
CA ARG A 89 15.13 3.76 -1.21
C ARG A 89 13.82 4.01 -1.93
N ILE A 90 12.84 3.12 -1.78
CA ILE A 90 11.56 3.16 -2.49
C ILE A 90 10.42 2.79 -1.54
N VAL A 91 9.28 3.45 -1.70
CA VAL A 91 8.03 3.10 -1.03
C VAL A 91 7.03 2.60 -2.07
N VAL A 92 6.42 1.45 -1.80
CA VAL A 92 5.32 0.91 -2.62
C VAL A 92 4.05 0.90 -1.79
N ARG A 93 2.95 1.42 -2.37
CA ARG A 93 1.62 1.37 -1.76
C ARG A 93 0.75 0.36 -2.51
N VAL A 94 0.35 -0.68 -1.80
CA VAL A 94 -0.55 -1.73 -2.27
C VAL A 94 -1.98 -1.40 -1.81
N MET A 95 -2.90 -1.37 -2.76
CA MET A 95 -4.30 -1.00 -2.58
C MET A 95 -5.15 -2.23 -2.19
N VAL A 96 -6.23 -1.98 -1.47
CA VAL A 96 -7.28 -2.97 -1.21
C VAL A 96 -8.18 -3.08 -2.44
N HIS A 97 -8.53 -4.29 -2.86
CA HIS A 97 -9.58 -4.48 -3.86
C HIS A 97 -10.94 -4.16 -3.23
N PRO A 98 -11.84 -3.42 -3.91
CA PRO A 98 -13.17 -3.12 -3.38
C PRO A 98 -14.00 -4.35 -2.97
N SER A 99 -13.68 -5.54 -3.49
CA SER A 99 -14.34 -6.80 -3.13
C SER A 99 -14.00 -7.32 -1.71
N GLU A 100 -12.90 -6.86 -1.11
CA GLU A 100 -12.49 -7.26 0.25
C GLU A 100 -13.17 -6.44 1.35
N GLU A 101 -13.78 -5.30 1.01
CA GLU A 101 -14.58 -4.50 1.95
C GLU A 101 -15.91 -5.18 2.32
N PHE A 102 -16.40 -6.12 1.51
CA PHE A 102 -17.70 -6.79 1.71
C PHE A 102 -17.65 -8.02 2.64
N ASN A 103 -16.47 -8.42 3.13
CA ASN A 103 -16.32 -9.54 4.08
C ASN A 103 -15.97 -9.11 5.51
N LYS A 104 -16.03 -7.81 5.84
CA LYS A 104 -16.17 -7.43 7.25
C LYS A 104 -17.57 -7.85 7.70
N PRO A 105 -17.72 -8.55 8.84
CA PRO A 105 -19.01 -8.61 9.52
C PRO A 105 -19.50 -7.18 9.66
N GLN A 106 -20.64 -6.88 9.05
CA GLN A 106 -21.32 -5.61 9.21
C GLN A 106 -21.63 -5.47 10.71
N GLU A 107 -20.78 -4.74 11.42
CA GLU A 107 -21.05 -4.31 12.78
C GLU A 107 -22.28 -3.41 12.67
N HIS A 108 -23.44 -4.01 12.94
CA HIS A 108 -24.72 -3.33 12.87
C HIS A 108 -24.65 -2.18 13.87
N ALA A 109 -24.67 -0.94 13.37
CA ALA A 109 -24.89 0.21 14.21
C ALA A 109 -26.17 -0.03 15.04
N PRO A 110 -26.20 0.30 16.34
CA PRO A 110 -27.39 0.13 17.14
C PRO A 110 -28.53 0.96 16.52
N SER A 111 -29.65 0.28 16.29
CA SER A 111 -30.89 0.84 15.75
C SER A 111 -31.30 2.07 16.55
N PRO A 112 -31.69 3.20 15.92
CA PRO A 112 -32.27 4.32 16.66
C PRO A 112 -33.62 3.87 17.24
N SER A 113 -33.72 3.87 18.57
CA SER A 113 -34.95 3.61 19.30
C SER A 113 -36.10 4.47 18.77
N PRO A 114 -37.31 3.92 18.57
CA PRO A 114 -38.45 4.71 18.13
C PRO A 114 -38.91 5.66 19.25
N LEU A 115 -38.89 6.95 18.96
CA LEU A 115 -39.53 7.98 19.78
C LEU A 115 -41.05 7.73 19.71
N SER A 116 -41.68 7.42 20.85
CA SER A 116 -43.12 7.20 20.97
C SER A 116 -43.92 8.40 20.42
N ALA A 117 -44.53 8.22 19.25
CA ALA A 117 -45.56 9.11 18.76
C ALA A 117 -46.86 8.84 19.55
N ILE A 118 -47.13 9.68 20.54
CA ILE A 118 -48.43 9.72 21.21
C ILE A 118 -49.39 10.35 20.20
N GLY A 119 -50.30 9.53 19.68
CA GLY A 119 -51.32 9.93 18.74
C GLY A 119 -52.41 10.74 19.41
N VAL A 120 -52.96 11.71 18.67
CA VAL A 120 -54.34 12.15 18.81
C VAL A 120 -54.84 12.43 17.40
N GLY A 121 -55.89 11.72 17.00
CA GLY A 121 -56.35 11.63 15.62
C GLY A 121 -57.04 12.89 15.12
N SER A 122 -56.98 13.08 13.80
CA SER A 122 -57.94 13.88 13.04
C SER A 122 -59.31 13.20 13.05
N PRO A 123 -60.40 13.98 13.06
CA PRO A 123 -61.25 13.89 11.87
C PRO A 123 -61.76 15.25 11.34
N SER A 124 -62.32 15.10 10.15
CA SER A 124 -62.85 16.00 9.12
C SER A 124 -64.06 16.90 9.46
N SER A 125 -64.21 17.94 8.61
CA SER A 125 -65.43 18.66 8.15
C SER A 125 -66.21 19.56 9.12
N GLU A 126 -66.22 20.86 8.87
CA GLU A 126 -67.38 21.64 8.32
C GLU A 126 -67.18 23.16 8.60
N ARG A 127 -67.54 24.00 7.64
CA ARG A 127 -67.54 25.49 7.69
C ARG A 127 -68.95 26.00 8.07
N PRO A 128 -69.06 27.15 8.75
CA PRO A 128 -69.88 28.26 8.24
C PRO A 128 -69.06 29.51 7.89
#